data_AF-A0A9X2GIZ7-F1
#
_entry.id   AF-A0A9X2GIZ7-F1
#
_cell.length_a   1.000
_cell.length_b   1.000
_cell.length_c   1.000
_cell.angle_alpha   90.00
_cell.angle_beta   90.00
_cell.angle_gamma   90.00
#
_symmetry.space_group_name_H-M   'P 1'
#
loop_
_entity.id
_entity.type
_entity.pdbx_description
1 polymer ?
#
loop_
_entity_poly.entity_id
_entity_poly.type
_entity_poly.pdbx_seq_one_letter_code
_entity_poly.pdbx_strand_id
1 'polypeptide(L)'
;MTTITINRAGFDGGRLHQSRGGSDSTWRYVNVKGGPDRRFKNNARLPILLYGRLTLRSHSGLNLVWDASQVTLVHAVANALHQAITARPPVIHT
;
A
#
# COMPACT_ATOMS: atom_id res chain seq x y z
N MET A 1 8.04 3.78 -21.04
CA MET A 1 8.01 4.63 -19.83
C MET A 1 7.42 3.82 -18.69
N THR A 2 8.18 3.62 -17.61
CA THR A 2 7.76 2.78 -16.48
C THR A 2 7.38 3.70 -15.33
N THR A 3 6.18 3.56 -14.78
CA THR A 3 5.70 4.41 -13.69
C THR A 3 5.84 3.67 -12.38
N ILE A 4 6.51 4.31 -11.41
CA ILE A 4 6.60 3.85 -10.03
C ILE A 4 5.77 4.81 -9.18
N THR A 5 4.82 4.27 -8.43
CA THR A 5 3.99 5.06 -7.50
C THR A 5 4.08 4.48 -6.11
N ILE A 6 4.23 5.37 -5.12
CA ILE A 6 4.20 5.02 -3.70
C ILE A 6 2.96 5.62 -3.08
N ASN A 7 2.16 4.79 -2.41
CA ASN A 7 1.00 5.25 -1.65
C ASN A 7 1.06 4.72 -0.22
N ARG A 8 0.52 5.49 0.72
CA ARG A 8 0.20 4.99 2.06
C ARG A 8 -1.21 4.41 2.02
N ALA A 9 -1.33 3.10 2.18
CA ALA A 9 -2.62 2.40 2.14
C ALA A 9 -2.97 1.89 3.53
N GLY A 10 -4.09 2.34 4.09
CA GLY A 10 -4.72 1.71 5.25
C GLY A 10 -5.56 0.51 4.77
N PHE A 11 -5.42 -0.64 5.42
CA PHE A 11 -6.21 -1.84 5.13
C PHE A 11 -7.13 -2.17 6.31
N ASP A 12 -8.45 -2.19 6.09
CA ASP A 12 -9.48 -2.43 7.12
C ASP A 12 -10.31 -3.70 6.88
N GLY A 13 -9.70 -4.77 6.36
CA GLY A 13 -10.39 -6.05 6.16
C GLY A 13 -11.23 -6.13 4.88
N GLY A 14 -10.93 -5.27 3.89
CA GLY A 14 -11.53 -5.36 2.55
C GLY A 14 -11.56 -4.04 1.79
N ARG A 15 -11.34 -2.90 2.45
CA ARG A 15 -11.27 -1.58 1.81
C ARG A 15 -9.88 -0.97 1.94
N LEU A 16 -9.47 -0.30 0.87
CA LEU A 16 -8.26 0.52 0.84
C LEU A 16 -8.63 1.94 1.23
N HIS A 17 -8.09 2.42 2.34
CA HIS A 17 -8.25 3.79 2.81
C HIS A 17 -6.96 4.59 2.55
N GLN A 18 -7.06 5.75 1.88
CA GLN A 18 -5.97 6.72 1.86
C GLN A 18 -6.04 7.51 3.18
N SER A 19 -5.17 7.23 4.15
CA SER A 19 -5.27 7.91 5.45
C SER A 19 -4.84 9.37 5.34
N ARG A 20 -5.71 10.30 5.73
CA ARG A 20 -5.32 11.67 6.14
C ARG A 20 -4.66 11.55 7.51
N GLY A 21 -3.42 12.01 7.64
CA GLY A 21 -2.54 11.77 8.80
C GLY A 21 -3.22 11.85 10.17
N GLY A 22 -3.39 10.69 10.79
CA GLY A 22 -3.92 10.49 12.13
C GLY A 22 -3.93 8.99 12.43
N SER A 23 -3.80 8.60 13.70
CA SER A 23 -3.81 7.21 14.14
C SER A 23 -5.21 6.60 13.96
N ASP A 24 -5.54 6.24 12.72
CA ASP A 24 -6.84 5.73 12.33
C ASP A 24 -7.11 4.36 12.97
N SER A 25 -8.33 4.17 13.44
CA SER A 25 -8.79 2.90 14.02
C SER A 25 -10.22 2.64 13.59
N THR A 26 -10.50 1.40 13.18
CA THR A 26 -11.79 0.92 12.69
C THR A 26 -12.48 0.06 13.75
N TRP A 27 -13.73 -0.34 13.52
CA TRP A 27 -14.42 -1.32 14.35
C TRP A 27 -14.28 -2.71 13.72
N ARG A 28 -14.15 -3.75 14.53
CA ARG A 28 -14.14 -5.15 14.05
C ARG A 28 -15.40 -5.46 13.22
N TYR A 29 -16.54 -4.90 13.62
CA TYR A 29 -17.78 -4.92 12.86
C TYR A 29 -18.29 -3.50 12.65
N VAL A 30 -18.24 -3.02 11.41
CA VAL A 30 -18.72 -1.69 11.03
C VAL A 30 -20.15 -1.74 10.51
N ASN A 31 -20.96 -0.74 10.88
CA ASN A 31 -22.26 -0.53 10.26
C ASN A 31 -22.10 0.18 8.90
N VAL A 32 -23.19 0.30 8.13
CA VAL A 32 -23.20 0.97 6.81
C VAL A 32 -22.68 2.42 6.87
N LYS A 33 -22.79 3.08 8.03
CA LYS A 33 -22.32 4.45 8.26
C LYS A 33 -20.87 4.52 8.80
N GLY A 34 -20.17 3.39 8.91
CA GLY A 34 -18.77 3.29 9.38
C GLY A 34 -18.58 3.32 10.90
N GLY A 35 -19.65 3.40 11.69
CA GLY A 35 -19.60 3.33 13.15
C GLY A 35 -19.64 1.89 13.68
N PRO A 36 -19.59 1.68 15.02
CA PRO A 36 -19.69 0.36 15.60
C PRO A 36 -21.05 -0.26 15.28
N ASP A 37 -21.07 -1.48 14.75
CA ASP A 37 -22.30 -2.27 14.68
C ASP A 37 -22.65 -2.77 16.09
N ARG A 38 -23.79 -2.28 16.60
CA ARG A 38 -24.27 -2.52 17.97
C ARG A 38 -24.93 -3.87 18.16
N ARG A 39 -25.17 -4.64 17.09
CA ARG A 39 -25.72 -6.01 17.16
C ARG A 39 -24.70 -7.00 17.73
N PHE A 40 -23.42 -6.70 17.58
CA PHE A 40 -22.33 -7.53 18.08
C PHE A 40 -21.89 -7.05 19.46
N LYS A 41 -22.06 -7.90 20.47
CA LYS A 41 -21.45 -7.72 21.80
C LYS A 41 -19.93 -7.87 21.67
N ASN A 42 -19.15 -7.08 22.41
CA ASN A 42 -17.68 -7.05 22.38
C ASN A 42 -17.06 -6.67 21.00
N ASN A 43 -17.67 -5.70 20.32
CA ASN A 43 -17.13 -5.15 19.06
C ASN A 43 -15.90 -4.25 19.35
N ALA A 44 -14.71 -4.85 19.28
CA ALA A 44 -13.45 -4.15 19.57
C ALA A 44 -13.06 -3.17 18.45
N ARG A 45 -12.34 -2.12 18.83
CA ARG A 45 -11.74 -1.15 17.92
C ARG A 45 -10.38 -1.68 17.46
N LEU A 46 -10.17 -1.84 16.16
CA LEU A 46 -8.95 -2.37 15.55
C LEU A 46 -8.08 -1.21 15.02
N PRO A 47 -6.75 -1.25 15.21
CA PRO A 47 -5.86 -0.28 14.58
C PRO A 47 -5.89 -0.47 13.06
N ILE A 48 -6.00 0.62 12.29
CA ILE A 48 -5.81 0.56 10.84
C ILE A 48 -4.31 0.53 10.60
N LEU A 49 -3.81 -0.61 10.12
CA LEU A 49 -2.41 -0.76 9.74
C LEU A 49 -2.15 0.00 8.45
N LEU A 50 -1.14 0.86 8.48
CA LEU A 50 -0.71 1.68 7.36
C LEU A 50 0.42 0.95 6.65
N TYR A 51 0.12 0.43 5.47
CA TYR A 51 1.10 -0.20 4.59
C TYR A 51 1.70 0.83 3.63
N GLY A 52 2.97 0.65 3.31
CA GLY A 52 3.54 1.25 2.11
C GLY A 52 3.18 0.37 0.92
N ARG A 53 2.63 0.98 -0.13
CA ARG A 53 2.32 0.30 -1.39
C ARG A 53 3.28 0.76 -2.48
N LEU A 54 3.97 -0.18 -3.11
CA LEU A 54 4.76 0.03 -4.33
C LEU A 54 3.99 -0.50 -5.52
N THR A 55 3.78 0.34 -6.53
CA THR A 55 3.18 -0.06 -7.80
C THR A 55 4.17 0.15 -8.94
N LEU A 56 4.47 -0.90 -9.69
CA LEU A 56 5.31 -0.88 -10.89
C LEU A 56 4.45 -1.19 -12.12
N ARG A 57 4.39 -0.24 -13.05
CA ARG A 57 3.61 -0.39 -14.28
C ARG A 57 4.44 -0.14 -15.53
N SER A 58 4.22 -0.93 -16.57
CA SER A 58 4.79 -0.73 -17.91
C SER A 58 3.69 -0.56 -18.97
N HIS A 59 4.03 0.04 -20.11
CA HIS A 59 3.09 0.18 -21.22
C HIS A 59 2.73 -1.16 -21.89
N SER A 60 3.59 -2.17 -21.80
CA SER A 60 3.34 -3.49 -22.38
C SER A 60 2.39 -4.35 -21.53
N GLY A 61 1.87 -3.83 -20.43
CA GLY A 61 0.85 -4.49 -19.61
C GLY A 61 1.34 -5.05 -18.26
N LEU A 62 2.64 -4.95 -17.94
CA LEU A 62 3.11 -5.31 -16.59
C LEU A 62 2.46 -4.40 -15.54
N ASN A 63 1.87 -5.01 -14.51
CA ASN A 63 1.34 -4.33 -13.33
C ASN A 63 1.66 -5.15 -12.06
N LEU A 64 2.70 -4.74 -11.34
CA LEU A 64 3.08 -5.36 -10.07
C LEU A 64 2.71 -4.44 -8.92
N VAL A 65 2.07 -4.99 -7.90
CA VAL A 65 1.67 -4.27 -6.70
C VAL A 65 2.22 -5.03 -5.50
N TRP A 66 2.99 -4.34 -4.67
CA TRP A 66 3.52 -4.86 -3.42
C TRP A 66 3.03 -4.02 -2.25
N ASP A 67 2.64 -4.69 -1.18
CA ASP A 67 2.30 -4.08 0.11
C ASP A 67 3.30 -4.54 1.16
N ALA A 68 3.87 -3.59 1.90
CA ALA A 68 4.78 -3.90 3.00
C ALA A 68 4.47 -3.03 4.22
N SER A 69 4.63 -3.63 5.40
CA SER A 69 4.32 -2.98 6.69
C SER A 69 5.28 -1.82 7.02
N GLN A 70 6.41 -1.72 6.33
CA GLN A 70 7.43 -0.70 6.55
C GLN A 70 7.49 0.29 5.38
N VAL A 71 6.83 1.44 5.56
CA VAL A 71 6.74 2.49 4.53
C VAL A 71 8.12 3.00 4.08
N THR A 72 9.06 3.16 5.02
CA THR A 72 10.41 3.66 4.70
C THR A 72 11.18 2.70 3.79
N LEU A 73 11.03 1.39 3.99
CA LEU A 73 11.67 0.39 3.14
C LEU A 73 11.07 0.40 1.74
N VAL A 74 9.74 0.58 1.63
CA VAL A 74 9.05 0.72 0.34
C VAL A 74 9.60 1.91 -0.46
N HIS A 75 9.87 3.04 0.21
CA HIS A 75 10.51 4.19 -0.42
C HIS A 75 11.93 3.88 -0.91
N ALA A 76 12.75 3.22 -0.08
CA ALA A 76 14.11 2.86 -0.46
C ALA A 76 14.13 1.92 -1.68
N VAL A 77 13.25 0.92 -1.70
CA VAL A 77 13.11 -0.02 -2.83
C VAL A 77 12.63 0.70 -4.08
N ALA A 78 11.64 1.59 -3.97
CA ALA A 78 11.14 2.37 -5.10
C ALA A 78 12.26 3.18 -5.77
N ASN A 79 13.09 3.84 -4.96
CA ASN A 79 14.23 4.63 -5.46
C ASN A 79 15.29 3.74 -6.12
N ALA A 80 15.66 2.63 -5.49
CA ALA A 80 16.62 1.68 -6.06
C ALA A 80 16.13 1.10 -7.39
N LEU A 81 14.83 0.75 -7.46
CA LEU A 81 14.22 0.22 -8.68
C LEU A 81 14.19 1.27 -9.79
N HIS A 82 13.86 2.52 -9.45
CA HIS A 82 13.88 3.63 -10.41
C HIS A 82 15.29 3.85 -10.98
N GLN A 83 16.31 3.83 -10.12
CA GLN A 83 17.70 3.93 -10.53
C GLN A 83 18.12 2.75 -11.42
N ALA A 84 17.76 1.52 -11.06
CA ALA A 84 18.09 0.32 -11.84
C ALA A 84 17.45 0.33 -13.24
N ILE A 85 16.20 0.80 -13.37
CA ILE A 85 15.51 0.91 -14.66
C ILE A 85 16.12 2.01 -15.53
N THR A 86 16.60 3.10 -14.91
CA THR A 86 17.21 4.23 -15.62
C THR A 86 18.68 3.97 -15.95
N ALA A 87 19.35 3.08 -15.21
CA ALA A 87 20.71 2.69 -15.46
C ALA A 87 20.84 2.01 -16.83
N ARG A 88 21.95 2.30 -17.52
CA ARG A 88 22.26 1.71 -18.83
C ARG A 88 22.22 0.18 -18.71
N PRO A 89 21.54 -0.55 -19.63
CA PRO A 89 21.49 -1.99 -19.56
C PRO A 89 22.91 -2.57 -19.59
N PRO A 90 23.19 -3.61 -18.79
CA PRO A 90 24.50 -4.25 -18.81
C PRO A 90 24.77 -4.77 -20.22
N VAL A 91 25.96 -4.47 -20.75
CA VAL A 91 26.41 -5.03 -22.02
C VAL A 91 26.68 -6.51 -21.74
N ILE A 92 25.75 -7.37 -22.15
CA ILE A 92 25.98 -8.81 -22.14
C ILE A 92 26.89 -9.10 -23.33
N HIS A 93 28.19 -9.23 -23.06
CA HIS A 93 29.11 -9.79 -24.03
C HIS A 93 28.74 -11.26 -24.22
N THR A 94 28.33 -11.62 -25.43
CA THR A 94 28.10 -13.01 -25.88
C THR A 94 29.40 -13.61 -26.37
#